data_AF-A0A438F611-F1
#
_entry.id   AF-A0A438F611-F1
#
_cell.length_a   1.000
_cell.length_b   1.000
_cell.length_c   1.000
_cell.angle_alpha   90.00
_cell.angle_beta   90.00
_cell.angle_gamma   90.00
#
_symmetry.space_group_name_H-M   'P 1'
#
loop_
_entity.id
_entity.type
_entity.pdbx_description
1 polymer ?
#
loop_
_entity_poly.entity_id
_entity_poly.type
_entity_poly.pdbx_seq_one_letter_code
_entity_poly.pdbx_strand_id
1 'polypeptide(L)'
;MVTCGCAAGVAAAFRAPVGGVLFALEEVTSWWRSQLMWRVFFTSAVVAVVVRTAMGWCKSGKCGHFGSGGFIIWDISDFIFSGQEDYSFEELLPMAIIGVIGGLLGALFNQLTIYITYWRRNYLHKKGSRVKMIEVCLVSLITSVISFGLPLLRKCSPCPEVELNSGIECPRPPGMYGNYVNFYCDKDNEYNDLATIFFNTQDDAIRNLFSAKTIHEYSAQSLLTFLVLYFFTCLLNYLFVLPKSVKDT
;
A
#
# COMPACT_ATOMS: atom_id res chain seq x y z
N MET A 1 10.63 4.67 -26.64
CA MET A 1 9.41 5.42 -26.26
C MET A 1 8.63 4.68 -25.20
N VAL A 2 8.33 3.38 -25.38
CA VAL A 2 7.71 2.55 -24.32
C VAL A 2 8.52 2.58 -23.01
N THR A 3 9.84 2.43 -23.09
CA THR A 3 10.76 2.59 -21.93
C THR A 3 10.61 3.90 -21.18
N CYS A 4 10.60 5.02 -21.90
CA CYS A 4 10.39 6.35 -21.32
C CYS A 4 9.01 6.45 -20.64
N GLY A 5 7.97 5.88 -21.25
CA GLY A 5 6.61 5.84 -20.68
C GLY A 5 6.54 4.99 -19.41
N CYS A 6 7.13 3.79 -19.40
CA CYS A 6 7.19 2.93 -18.23
C CYS A 6 7.94 3.62 -17.08
N ALA A 7 9.13 4.17 -17.35
CA ALA A 7 9.93 4.88 -16.37
C ALA A 7 9.20 6.12 -15.82
N ALA A 8 8.53 6.88 -16.68
CA ALA A 8 7.72 8.04 -16.31
C ALA A 8 6.54 7.66 -15.40
N GLY A 9 5.86 6.54 -15.67
CA GLY A 9 4.75 6.05 -14.84
C GLY A 9 5.22 5.66 -13.43
N VAL A 10 6.31 4.90 -13.34
CA VAL A 10 6.93 4.54 -12.04
C VAL A 10 7.42 5.78 -11.31
N ALA A 11 8.07 6.71 -12.02
CA ALA A 11 8.49 7.99 -11.47
C ALA A 11 7.31 8.85 -10.99
N ALA A 12 6.15 8.83 -11.66
CA ALA A 12 4.96 9.55 -11.21
C ALA A 12 4.36 8.94 -9.93
N ALA A 13 4.27 7.61 -9.88
CA ALA A 13 3.65 6.89 -8.76
C ALA A 13 4.47 7.01 -7.47
N PHE A 14 5.78 6.80 -7.56
CA PHE A 14 6.68 6.77 -6.39
C PHE A 14 7.46 8.07 -6.17
N ARG A 15 7.26 9.10 -7.01
CA ARG A 15 8.07 10.35 -7.13
C ARG A 15 9.58 10.16 -7.01
N ALA A 16 10.07 9.02 -7.49
CA ALA A 16 11.47 8.62 -7.53
C ALA A 16 11.92 8.52 -9.01
N PRO A 17 12.42 9.62 -9.62
CA PRO A 17 12.76 9.62 -11.04
C PRO A 17 13.88 8.63 -11.36
N VAL A 18 14.90 8.52 -10.49
CA VAL A 18 16.01 7.57 -10.65
C VAL A 18 15.53 6.12 -10.53
N GLY A 19 14.63 5.83 -9.57
CA GLY A 19 14.02 4.51 -9.41
C GLY A 19 13.24 4.07 -10.64
N GLY A 20 12.49 4.98 -11.26
CA GLY A 20 11.80 4.71 -12.53
C GLY A 20 12.75 4.39 -13.70
N VAL A 21 13.92 5.06 -13.77
CA VAL A 21 14.94 4.73 -14.79
C VAL A 21 15.56 3.37 -14.54
N LEU A 22 15.93 3.07 -13.29
CA LEU A 22 16.50 1.76 -12.90
C LEU A 22 15.52 0.61 -13.17
N PHE A 23 14.23 0.81 -12.86
CA PHE A 23 13.20 -0.15 -13.22
C PHE A 23 13.11 -0.39 -14.73
N ALA A 24 13.17 0.67 -15.54
CA ALA A 24 13.16 0.52 -16.99
C ALA A 24 14.45 -0.12 -17.55
N LEU A 25 15.58 0.05 -16.85
CA LEU A 25 16.85 -0.62 -17.14
C LEU A 25 16.77 -2.13 -16.88
N GLU A 26 16.15 -2.52 -15.76
CA GLU A 26 16.04 -3.91 -15.33
C GLU A 26 15.00 -4.70 -16.14
N GLU A 27 13.79 -4.15 -16.31
CA GLU A 27 12.63 -4.94 -16.77
C GLU A 27 12.22 -4.68 -18.23
N VAL A 28 12.53 -3.49 -18.78
CA VAL A 28 11.92 -3.07 -20.06
C VAL A 28 12.89 -3.17 -21.24
N THR A 29 14.20 -3.10 -21.00
CA THR A 29 15.21 -3.09 -22.07
C THR A 29 16.50 -3.79 -21.70
N SER A 30 16.84 -4.84 -22.47
CA SER A 30 18.10 -5.58 -22.33
C SER A 30 19.33 -4.90 -22.95
N TRP A 31 19.14 -3.93 -23.85
CA TRP A 31 20.24 -3.24 -24.54
C TRP A 31 20.10 -1.71 -24.46
N TRP A 32 21.10 -1.04 -23.92
CA TRP A 32 21.09 0.41 -23.70
C TRP A 32 22.12 1.16 -24.53
N ARG A 33 21.66 2.28 -25.10
CA ARG A 33 22.52 3.31 -25.71
C ARG A 33 22.54 4.52 -24.78
N SER A 34 23.70 5.17 -24.64
CA SER A 34 23.87 6.36 -23.78
C SER A 34 22.82 7.46 -24.05
N GLN A 35 22.46 7.66 -25.32
CA GLN A 35 21.41 8.61 -25.74
C GLN A 35 20.01 8.27 -25.21
N LEU A 36 19.70 6.99 -25.00
CA LEU A 36 18.43 6.57 -24.43
C LEU A 36 18.38 6.87 -22.92
N MET A 37 19.51 6.71 -22.21
CA MET A 37 19.63 6.94 -20.75
C MET A 37 19.24 8.36 -20.39
N TRP A 38 19.84 9.31 -21.10
CA TRP A 38 19.52 10.72 -20.91
C TRP A 38 18.04 11.03 -21.18
N ARG A 39 17.47 10.46 -22.26
CA ARG A 39 16.06 10.69 -22.61
C ARG A 39 15.11 10.16 -21.54
N VAL A 40 15.35 8.94 -21.03
CA VAL A 40 14.51 8.33 -19.99
C VAL A 40 14.62 9.08 -18.67
N PHE A 41 15.84 9.47 -18.28
CA PHE A 41 16.06 10.29 -17.10
C PHE A 41 15.35 11.65 -17.19
N PHE A 42 15.50 12.35 -18.32
CA PHE A 42 14.85 13.63 -18.54
C PHE A 42 13.33 13.50 -18.48
N THR A 43 12.74 12.48 -19.11
CA THR A 43 11.29 12.26 -19.04
C THR A 43 10.79 12.00 -17.62
N SER A 44 11.50 11.17 -16.84
CA SER A 44 11.14 10.88 -15.45
C SER A 44 11.28 12.12 -14.55
N ALA A 45 12.31 12.94 -14.75
CA ALA A 45 12.51 14.17 -14.00
C ALA A 45 11.42 15.21 -14.29
N VAL A 46 11.07 15.41 -15.57
CA VAL A 46 9.99 16.33 -15.97
C VAL A 46 8.66 15.88 -15.36
N VAL A 47 8.34 14.59 -15.41
CA VAL A 47 7.11 14.05 -14.83
C VAL A 47 7.08 14.25 -13.31
N ALA A 48 8.19 14.05 -12.61
CA ALA A 48 8.26 14.30 -11.17
C ALA A 48 7.96 15.78 -10.82
N VAL A 49 8.47 16.73 -11.61
CA VAL A 49 8.19 18.16 -11.42
C VAL A 49 6.71 18.47 -11.71
N VAL A 50 6.18 17.99 -12.83
CA VAL A 50 4.78 18.23 -13.24
C VAL A 50 3.80 17.66 -12.21
N VAL A 51 4.05 16.45 -11.70
CA VAL A 51 3.21 15.84 -10.67
C VAL A 51 3.27 16.64 -9.36
N ARG A 52 4.46 17.09 -8.95
CA ARG A 52 4.62 17.92 -7.75
C ARG A 52 3.90 19.27 -7.87
N THR A 53 4.02 19.95 -9.01
CA THR A 53 3.35 21.24 -9.24
C THR A 53 1.83 21.07 -9.32
N ALA A 54 1.34 20.03 -10.01
CA ALA A 54 -0.07 19.71 -10.07
C ALA A 54 -0.66 19.41 -8.68
N MET A 55 0.06 18.66 -7.84
CA MET A 55 -0.37 18.39 -6.46
C MET A 55 -0.35 19.65 -5.59
N GLY A 56 0.67 20.51 -5.74
CA GLY A 56 0.73 21.82 -5.07
C GLY A 56 -0.46 22.70 -5.44
N TRP A 57 -0.89 22.67 -6.70
CA TRP A 57 -2.09 23.36 -7.15
C TRP A 57 -3.37 22.74 -6.55
N CYS A 58 -3.41 21.42 -6.45
CA CYS A 58 -4.52 20.67 -5.86
C CYS A 58 -4.65 20.83 -4.34
N LYS A 59 -3.57 21.19 -3.63
CA LYS A 59 -3.63 21.59 -2.21
C LYS A 59 -4.46 22.85 -1.95
N SER A 60 -4.78 23.65 -2.98
CA SER A 60 -5.72 24.78 -2.89
C SER A 60 -7.19 24.35 -2.66
N GLY A 61 -7.46 23.06 -2.39
CA GLY A 61 -8.79 22.56 -2.02
C GLY A 61 -9.69 22.21 -3.21
N LYS A 62 -9.23 22.38 -4.46
CA LYS A 62 -10.05 22.17 -5.68
C LYS A 62 -10.02 20.74 -6.24
N CYS A 63 -9.10 19.88 -5.79
CA CYS A 63 -8.92 18.52 -6.32
C CYS A 63 -9.24 17.39 -5.32
N GLY A 64 -9.92 17.69 -4.20
CA GLY A 64 -10.22 16.71 -3.17
C GLY A 64 -8.97 16.06 -2.56
N HIS A 65 -9.05 14.76 -2.26
CA HIS A 65 -8.03 14.00 -1.51
C HIS A 65 -6.66 13.88 -2.20
N PHE A 66 -6.52 14.24 -3.48
CA PHE A 66 -5.25 14.20 -4.23
C PHE A 66 -4.14 15.09 -3.65
N GLY A 67 -4.49 16.13 -2.88
CA GLY A 67 -3.54 17.04 -2.24
C GLY A 67 -3.22 16.72 -0.78
N SER A 68 -4.05 15.91 -0.11
CA SER A 68 -3.99 15.68 1.35
C SER A 68 -3.21 14.42 1.73
N GLY A 69 -3.15 13.42 0.85
CA GLY A 69 -2.29 12.24 0.98
C GLY A 69 -1.12 12.38 0.03
N GLY A 70 0.07 12.68 0.55
CA GLY A 70 1.26 12.70 -0.29
C GLY A 70 1.59 11.28 -0.78
N PHE A 71 1.57 11.05 -2.09
CA PHE A 71 2.26 9.90 -2.67
C PHE A 71 3.77 10.09 -2.48
N ILE A 72 4.25 9.77 -1.28
CA ILE A 72 5.58 9.34 -0.84
C ILE A 72 5.50 9.33 0.69
N ILE A 73 5.95 8.20 1.22
CA ILE A 73 5.77 7.64 2.57
C ILE A 73 6.96 7.96 3.50
N TRP A 74 7.94 8.72 3.03
CA TRP A 74 9.24 8.87 3.68
C TRP A 74 9.54 10.34 3.97
N ASP A 75 8.76 10.97 4.85
CA ASP A 75 9.22 12.20 5.49
C ASP A 75 10.15 11.82 6.64
N ILE A 76 11.34 11.35 6.27
CA ILE A 76 12.42 10.92 7.20
C ILE A 76 13.08 12.16 7.82
N SER A 77 12.58 13.37 7.55
CA SER A 77 13.05 14.61 8.19
C SER A 77 13.05 14.48 9.72
N ASP A 78 12.02 13.86 10.31
CA ASP A 78 11.97 13.62 11.76
C ASP A 78 12.93 12.51 12.20
N PHE A 79 13.17 11.47 11.39
CA PHE A 79 14.09 10.36 11.70
C PHE A 79 15.57 10.77 11.65
N ILE A 80 15.94 11.66 10.72
CA ILE A 80 17.28 12.28 10.68
C ILE A 80 17.47 13.26 11.86
N PHE A 81 16.40 13.93 12.32
CA PHE A 81 16.49 14.88 13.44
C PHE A 81 16.37 14.23 14.82
N SER A 82 15.87 12.98 14.92
CA SER A 82 15.67 12.26 16.18
C SER A 82 16.85 11.36 16.60
N GLY A 83 18.07 11.63 16.11
CA GLY A 83 19.30 11.10 16.71
C GLY A 83 19.51 9.58 16.66
N GLN A 84 18.77 8.83 15.84
CA GLN A 84 18.99 7.41 15.57
C GLN A 84 19.84 7.25 14.30
N GLU A 85 21.06 7.77 14.31
CA GLU A 85 21.97 7.70 13.15
C GLU A 85 22.95 6.51 13.18
N ASP A 86 23.04 5.75 14.28
CA ASP A 86 24.01 4.66 14.39
C ASP A 86 23.37 3.29 14.10
N TYR A 87 23.09 3.02 12.82
CA TYR A 87 22.83 1.64 12.36
C TYR A 87 24.07 0.79 12.63
N SER A 88 24.02 0.00 13.70
CA SER A 88 25.10 -0.90 14.05
C SER A 88 25.09 -2.12 13.13
N PHE A 89 26.25 -2.71 12.83
CA PHE A 89 26.36 -3.93 12.02
C PHE A 89 25.52 -5.10 12.56
N GLU A 90 25.19 -5.09 13.85
CA GLU A 90 24.30 -6.07 14.49
C GLU A 90 22.85 -6.02 14.00
N GLU A 91 22.37 -4.87 13.49
CA GLU A 91 21.01 -4.70 12.94
C GLU A 91 20.88 -5.20 11.49
N LEU A 92 21.99 -5.51 10.82
CA LEU A 92 21.97 -6.05 9.46
C LEU A 92 21.35 -7.45 9.43
N LEU A 93 21.61 -8.26 10.47
CA LEU A 93 21.13 -9.64 10.55
C LEU A 93 19.58 -9.73 10.60
N PRO A 94 18.86 -9.00 11.48
CA PRO A 94 17.40 -9.02 11.47
C PRO A 94 16.80 -8.48 10.17
N MET A 95 17.42 -7.48 9.54
CA MET A 95 16.97 -6.97 8.22
C MET A 95 17.10 -8.04 7.13
N ALA A 96 18.20 -8.78 7.11
CA ALA A 96 18.39 -9.90 6.19
C ALA A 96 17.34 -11.00 6.40
N ILE A 97 17.02 -11.34 7.65
CA ILE A 97 15.99 -12.34 7.98
C ILE A 97 14.61 -11.90 7.49
N ILE A 98 14.23 -10.64 7.72
CA ILE A 98 12.96 -10.07 7.23
C ILE A 98 12.93 -10.11 5.69
N GLY A 99 14.06 -9.80 5.02
CA GLY A 99 14.20 -9.91 3.58
C GLY A 99 13.98 -11.33 3.05
N VAL A 100 14.54 -12.35 3.72
CA VAL A 100 14.34 -13.76 3.35
C VAL A 100 12.88 -14.18 3.53
N ILE A 101 12.25 -13.80 4.65
CA ILE A 101 10.83 -14.09 4.91
C ILE A 101 9.94 -13.41 3.85
N GLY A 102 10.20 -12.13 3.55
CA GLY A 102 9.49 -11.38 2.52
C GLY A 102 9.64 -11.99 1.13
N GLY A 103 10.85 -12.44 0.77
CA GLY A 103 11.13 -13.14 -0.49
C GLY A 103 10.39 -14.47 -0.60
N LEU A 104 10.37 -15.27 0.47
CA LEU A 104 9.63 -16.53 0.52
C LEU A 104 8.11 -16.32 0.41
N LEU A 105 7.56 -15.34 1.14
CA LEU A 105 6.15 -14.98 1.05
C LEU A 105 5.77 -14.45 -0.35
N GLY A 106 6.65 -13.67 -0.98
CA GLY A 106 6.46 -13.19 -2.36
C GLY A 106 6.50 -14.32 -3.39
N ALA A 107 7.43 -15.27 -3.26
CA ALA A 107 7.50 -16.44 -4.12
C ALA A 107 6.24 -17.33 -3.96
N LEU A 108 5.79 -17.54 -2.72
CA LEU A 108 4.53 -18.25 -2.43
C LEU A 108 3.32 -17.54 -3.05
N PHE A 109 3.24 -16.21 -2.94
CA PHE A 109 2.17 -15.41 -3.53
C PHE A 109 2.11 -15.59 -5.05
N ASN A 110 3.27 -15.52 -5.73
CA ASN A 110 3.33 -15.70 -7.17
C ASN A 110 2.90 -17.12 -7.58
N GLN A 111 3.41 -18.15 -6.90
CA GLN A 111 3.06 -19.54 -7.18
C GLN A 111 1.56 -19.80 -6.99
N LEU A 112 0.96 -19.29 -5.92
CA LEU A 112 -0.47 -19.39 -5.67
C LEU A 112 -1.28 -18.65 -6.75
N THR A 113 -0.84 -17.46 -7.15
CA THR A 113 -1.49 -16.67 -8.20
C THR A 113 -1.51 -17.43 -9.53
N ILE A 114 -0.39 -18.03 -9.92
CA ILE A 114 -0.28 -18.87 -11.13
C ILE A 114 -1.21 -20.08 -11.03
N TYR A 115 -1.17 -20.80 -9.90
CA TYR A 115 -2.00 -21.98 -9.67
C TYR A 115 -3.51 -21.65 -9.77
N ILE A 116 -3.97 -20.60 -9.08
CA ILE A 116 -5.37 -20.20 -9.10
C ILE A 116 -5.77 -19.72 -10.50
N THR A 117 -4.91 -18.96 -11.19
CA THR A 117 -5.17 -18.50 -12.56
C THR A 117 -5.31 -19.67 -13.54
N TYR A 118 -4.43 -20.68 -13.42
CA TYR A 118 -4.51 -21.90 -14.21
C TYR A 118 -5.80 -22.68 -13.94
N TRP A 119 -6.15 -22.88 -12.67
CA TRP A 119 -7.37 -23.57 -12.26
C TRP A 119 -8.62 -22.85 -12.79
N ARG A 120 -8.70 -21.52 -12.66
CA ARG A 120 -9.81 -20.72 -13.18
C ARG A 120 -9.94 -20.80 -14.69
N ARG A 121 -8.81 -20.73 -15.42
CA ARG A 121 -8.80 -20.83 -16.89
C ARG A 121 -9.27 -22.21 -17.36
N ASN A 122 -8.84 -23.28 -16.70
CA ASN A 122 -9.13 -24.64 -17.15
C ASN A 122 -10.50 -25.17 -16.70
N TYR A 123 -10.99 -24.78 -15.52
CA TYR A 123 -12.23 -25.30 -14.95
C TYR A 123 -13.38 -24.28 -14.97
N LEU A 124 -13.20 -23.07 -14.41
CA LEU A 124 -14.27 -22.07 -14.29
C LEU A 124 -14.62 -21.42 -15.63
N HIS A 125 -13.61 -20.97 -16.38
CA HIS A 125 -13.82 -20.19 -17.60
C HIS A 125 -14.41 -21.02 -18.76
N LYS A 126 -14.33 -22.35 -18.70
CA LYS A 126 -15.01 -23.25 -19.65
C LYS A 126 -16.53 -23.28 -19.43
N LYS A 127 -17.02 -22.95 -18.24
CA LYS A 127 -18.43 -23.04 -17.84
C LYS A 127 -19.26 -21.82 -18.26
N GLY A 128 -18.67 -20.86 -18.99
CA GLY A 128 -19.35 -19.71 -19.59
C GLY A 128 -19.12 -18.37 -18.87
N SER A 129 -19.55 -17.27 -19.51
CA SER A 129 -19.27 -15.90 -19.01
C SER A 129 -20.05 -15.51 -17.76
N ARG A 130 -21.20 -16.14 -17.49
CA ARG A 130 -22.02 -15.86 -16.29
C ARG A 130 -21.31 -16.29 -14.99
N VAL A 131 -20.59 -17.40 -15.04
CA VAL A 131 -19.82 -17.91 -13.88
C VAL A 131 -18.73 -16.92 -13.47
N LYS A 132 -18.11 -16.22 -14.43
CA LYS A 132 -17.10 -15.18 -14.16
C LYS A 132 -17.68 -14.00 -13.38
N MET A 133 -18.88 -13.54 -13.76
CA MET A 133 -19.53 -12.43 -13.04
C MET A 133 -19.97 -12.83 -11.64
N ILE A 134 -20.52 -14.05 -11.48
CA ILE A 134 -20.91 -14.57 -10.16
C ILE A 134 -19.70 -14.70 -9.24
N GLU A 135 -18.57 -15.19 -9.77
CA GLU A 135 -17.33 -15.29 -9.01
C GLU A 135 -16.84 -13.93 -8.50
N VAL A 136 -16.81 -12.90 -9.38
CA VAL A 136 -16.41 -11.53 -8.98
C VAL A 136 -17.34 -11.00 -7.88
N CYS A 137 -18.66 -11.16 -8.06
CA CYS A 137 -19.63 -10.70 -7.07
C CYS A 137 -19.43 -11.41 -5.73
N LEU A 138 -19.27 -12.74 -5.75
CA LEU A 138 -19.07 -13.56 -4.56
C LEU A 138 -17.78 -13.16 -3.83
N VAL A 139 -16.68 -12.98 -4.53
CA VAL A 139 -15.41 -12.59 -3.89
C VAL A 139 -15.48 -11.17 -3.34
N SER A 140 -16.11 -10.22 -4.06
CA SER A 140 -16.32 -8.86 -3.53
C SER A 140 -17.19 -8.83 -2.27
N LEU A 141 -18.19 -9.73 -2.19
CA LEU A 141 -19.03 -9.88 -1.01
C LEU A 141 -18.21 -10.48 0.15
N ILE A 142 -17.43 -11.53 -0.11
CA ILE A 142 -16.58 -12.17 0.89
C ILE A 142 -15.55 -11.17 1.44
N THR A 143 -14.85 -10.44 0.58
CA THR A 143 -13.85 -9.46 1.03
C THR A 143 -14.50 -8.37 1.89
N SER A 144 -15.68 -7.88 1.50
CA SER A 144 -16.43 -6.91 2.30
C SER A 144 -16.83 -7.46 3.66
N VAL A 145 -17.39 -8.68 3.71
CA VAL A 145 -17.78 -9.33 4.98
C VAL A 145 -16.58 -9.54 5.89
N ILE A 146 -15.43 -9.94 5.35
CA ILE A 146 -14.19 -10.12 6.11
C ILE A 146 -13.70 -8.77 6.64
N SER A 147 -13.61 -7.74 5.78
CA SER A 147 -13.12 -6.42 6.16
C SER A 147 -13.98 -5.73 7.22
N PHE A 148 -15.31 -5.93 7.24
CA PHE A 148 -16.19 -5.37 8.27
C PHE A 148 -16.36 -6.29 9.50
N GLY A 149 -16.41 -7.60 9.30
CA GLY A 149 -16.69 -8.56 10.37
C GLY A 149 -15.54 -8.77 11.34
N LEU A 150 -14.29 -8.71 10.87
CA LEU A 150 -13.11 -8.90 11.73
C LEU A 150 -12.88 -7.74 12.70
N PRO A 151 -12.97 -6.46 12.29
CA PRO A 151 -12.94 -5.35 13.23
C PRO A 151 -14.01 -5.48 14.32
N LEU A 152 -15.23 -5.95 13.99
CA LEU A 152 -16.31 -6.12 14.96
C LEU A 152 -16.00 -7.16 16.06
N LEU A 153 -15.21 -8.19 15.74
CA LEU A 153 -14.87 -9.27 16.68
C LEU A 153 -13.64 -8.96 17.53
N ARG A 154 -12.89 -7.87 17.24
CA ARG A 154 -11.71 -7.49 18.02
C ARG A 154 -12.09 -6.62 19.22
N LYS A 155 -11.31 -6.77 20.29
CA LYS A 155 -11.44 -5.97 21.50
C LYS A 155 -10.87 -4.58 21.26
N CYS A 156 -11.53 -3.57 21.82
CA CYS A 156 -11.05 -2.20 21.76
C CYS A 156 -9.86 -1.97 22.71
N SER A 157 -8.98 -1.06 22.29
CA SER A 157 -7.82 -0.61 23.03
C SER A 157 -8.07 0.79 23.59
N PRO A 158 -7.56 1.11 24.80
CA PRO A 158 -7.67 2.45 25.36
C PRO A 158 -6.83 3.45 24.55
N CYS A 159 -7.35 4.66 24.35
CA CYS A 159 -6.58 5.73 23.72
C CYS A 159 -5.31 6.04 24.53
N PRO A 160 -4.15 6.24 23.88
CA PRO A 160 -2.95 6.71 24.57
C PRO A 160 -3.20 8.10 25.16
N GLU A 161 -2.58 8.41 26.30
CA GLU A 161 -2.63 9.74 26.91
C GLU A 161 -1.95 10.74 25.97
N VAL A 162 -2.77 11.52 25.25
CA VAL A 162 -2.31 12.45 24.24
C VAL A 162 -1.56 13.59 24.93
N GLU A 163 -0.28 13.77 24.61
CA GLU A 163 0.43 15.01 24.95
C GLU A 163 -0.30 16.19 24.30
N LEU A 164 -0.66 17.19 25.12
CA LEU A 164 -1.58 18.33 24.89
C LEU A 164 -1.32 19.17 23.61
N ASN A 165 -0.26 18.88 22.85
CA ASN A 165 0.23 19.70 21.72
C ASN A 165 0.33 18.96 20.37
N SER A 166 -0.11 17.71 20.25
CA SER A 166 0.08 16.91 19.02
C SER A 166 -1.04 17.06 17.98
N GLY A 167 -2.18 17.69 18.29
CA GLY A 167 -3.30 17.87 17.35
C GLY A 167 -4.00 16.57 16.93
N ILE A 168 -3.74 15.47 17.64
CA ILE A 168 -4.31 14.15 17.36
C ILE A 168 -5.39 13.85 18.42
N GLU A 169 -6.66 13.95 18.03
CA GLU A 169 -7.79 13.59 18.89
C GLU A 169 -8.09 12.08 18.80
N CYS A 170 -8.22 11.43 19.96
CA CYS A 170 -8.64 10.03 20.08
C CYS A 170 -9.88 9.93 20.97
N PRO A 171 -10.98 9.29 20.51
CA PRO A 171 -11.23 8.80 19.16
C PRO A 171 -11.56 9.95 18.18
N ARG A 172 -11.31 9.75 16.89
CA ARG A 172 -11.59 10.78 15.87
C ARG A 172 -13.10 11.09 15.80
N PRO A 173 -13.51 12.36 15.69
CA PRO A 173 -14.91 12.72 15.48
C PRO A 173 -15.46 12.22 14.13
N PRO A 174 -16.77 11.91 14.03
CA PRO A 174 -17.38 11.44 12.80
C PRO A 174 -17.27 12.51 11.69
N GLY A 175 -16.77 12.11 10.52
CA GLY A 175 -16.55 13.02 9.39
C GLY A 175 -15.20 13.74 9.38
N MET A 176 -14.34 13.52 10.39
CA MET A 176 -12.98 14.06 10.45
C MET A 176 -11.92 12.98 10.14
N TYR A 177 -10.81 13.43 9.58
CA TYR A 177 -9.64 12.59 9.28
C TYR A 177 -8.79 12.40 10.54
N GLY A 178 -8.38 11.18 10.82
CA GLY A 178 -7.57 10.89 12.01
C GLY A 178 -7.24 9.40 12.15
N ASN A 179 -6.17 9.11 12.89
CA ASN A 179 -5.63 7.76 13.01
C ASN A 179 -6.46 6.85 13.92
N TYR A 180 -7.29 7.39 14.82
CA TYR A 180 -8.00 6.58 15.81
C TYR A 180 -9.48 6.40 15.45
N VAL A 181 -9.83 5.24 14.90
CA VAL A 181 -11.22 4.91 14.54
C VAL A 181 -11.90 4.22 15.72
N ASN A 182 -12.96 4.83 16.26
CA ASN A 182 -13.90 4.12 17.12
C ASN A 182 -14.86 3.32 16.23
N PHE A 183 -14.77 2.00 16.30
CA PHE A 183 -15.66 1.08 15.61
C PHE A 183 -16.27 0.10 16.62
N TYR A 184 -17.51 0.37 17.01
CA TYR A 184 -18.30 -0.47 17.90
C TYR A 184 -17.65 -0.72 19.28
N CYS A 185 -17.00 0.32 19.83
CA CYS A 185 -16.48 0.29 21.20
C CYS A 185 -17.51 0.88 22.17
N ASP A 186 -17.66 0.26 23.35
CA ASP A 186 -18.65 0.66 24.36
C ASP A 186 -18.27 1.94 25.12
N LYS A 187 -16.97 2.32 25.14
CA LYS A 187 -16.48 3.48 25.87
C LYS A 187 -16.01 4.60 24.94
N ASP A 188 -16.26 5.84 25.33
CA ASP A 188 -15.93 7.05 24.55
C ASP A 188 -14.42 7.30 24.39
N ASN A 189 -13.55 6.64 25.18
CA ASN A 189 -12.09 6.82 25.14
C ASN A 189 -11.34 5.54 24.69
N GLU A 190 -11.99 4.73 23.87
CA GLU A 190 -11.43 3.51 23.28
C GLU A 190 -11.48 3.58 21.76
N TYR A 191 -10.51 2.94 21.12
CA TYR A 191 -10.45 2.80 19.66
C TYR A 191 -10.21 1.34 19.28
N ASN A 192 -10.53 1.00 18.04
CA ASN A 192 -10.31 -0.33 17.51
C ASN A 192 -9.11 -0.29 16.55
N ASP A 193 -8.00 -0.89 16.99
CA ASP A 193 -6.73 -0.87 16.27
C ASP A 193 -6.82 -1.53 14.88
N LEU A 194 -7.57 -2.63 14.76
CA LEU A 194 -7.81 -3.31 13.48
C LEU A 194 -8.71 -2.46 12.56
N ALA A 195 -9.74 -1.82 13.11
CA ALA A 195 -10.62 -0.92 12.35
C ALA A 195 -9.85 0.31 11.82
N THR A 196 -8.94 0.84 12.63
CA THR A 196 -8.04 1.92 12.23
C THR A 196 -7.25 1.58 10.97
N ILE A 197 -6.64 0.39 10.91
CA ILE A 197 -5.83 0.01 9.75
C ILE A 197 -6.71 -0.23 8.52
N PHE A 198 -7.87 -0.88 8.67
CA PHE A 198 -8.75 -1.23 7.55
C PHE A 198 -9.54 -0.05 6.96
N PHE A 199 -9.94 0.92 7.78
CA PHE A 199 -10.79 2.03 7.34
C PHE A 199 -10.02 3.31 6.98
N ASN A 200 -8.73 3.36 7.27
CA ASN A 200 -7.86 4.38 6.70
C ASN A 200 -7.52 4.06 5.24
N THR A 201 -7.11 5.08 4.49
CA THR A 201 -6.58 4.86 3.14
C THR A 201 -5.32 4.00 3.23
N GLN A 202 -5.03 3.22 2.19
CA GLN A 202 -3.84 2.35 2.19
C GLN A 202 -2.55 3.16 2.38
N ASP A 203 -2.48 4.35 1.77
CA ASP A 203 -1.36 5.26 1.93
C ASP A 203 -1.21 5.74 3.37
N ASP A 204 -2.29 6.16 4.03
CA ASP A 204 -2.27 6.61 5.42
C ASP A 204 -2.00 5.45 6.40
N ALA A 205 -2.54 4.26 6.14
CA ALA A 205 -2.26 3.07 6.93
C ALA A 205 -0.77 2.71 6.91
N ILE A 206 -0.13 2.76 5.73
CA ILE A 206 1.31 2.53 5.59
C ILE A 206 2.11 3.62 6.32
N ARG A 207 1.74 4.89 6.15
CA ARG A 207 2.39 6.02 6.83
C ARG A 207 2.31 5.89 8.35
N ASN A 208 1.15 5.51 8.87
CA ASN A 208 0.95 5.29 10.29
C ASN A 208 1.76 4.11 10.82
N LEU A 209 1.96 3.06 10.01
CA LEU A 209 2.78 1.91 10.39
C LEU A 209 4.28 2.23 10.44
N PHE A 210 4.76 3.11 9.56
CA PHE A 210 6.18 3.52 9.50
C PHE A 210 6.50 4.78 10.34
N SER A 211 5.50 5.40 10.95
CA SER A 211 5.70 6.59 11.78
C SER A 211 6.26 6.21 13.16
N ALA A 212 7.35 6.83 13.58
CA ALA A 212 7.96 6.57 14.89
C ALA A 212 7.06 7.01 16.07
N LYS A 213 6.02 7.82 15.82
CA LYS A 213 5.10 8.33 16.84
C LYS A 213 4.00 7.32 17.22
N THR A 214 3.91 6.16 16.55
CA THR A 214 2.77 5.24 16.65
C THR A 214 3.13 3.87 17.25
N ILE A 215 4.29 3.73 17.91
CA ILE A 215 4.86 2.44 18.39
C ILE A 215 3.91 1.64 19.30
N HIS A 216 3.02 2.31 20.03
CA HIS A 216 2.03 1.68 20.91
C HIS A 216 0.60 1.69 20.36
N GLU A 217 0.38 2.13 19.12
CA GLU A 217 -0.96 2.24 18.53
C GLU A 217 -1.54 0.89 18.08
N TYR A 218 -0.68 -0.07 17.71
CA TYR A 218 -1.10 -1.34 17.11
C TYR A 218 -0.60 -2.55 17.89
N SER A 219 -1.51 -3.46 18.23
CA SER A 219 -1.12 -4.75 18.80
C SER A 219 -0.45 -5.64 17.74
N ALA A 220 0.60 -6.38 18.12
CA ALA A 220 1.26 -7.36 17.25
C ALA A 220 0.26 -8.41 16.69
N GLN A 221 -0.76 -8.75 17.47
CA GLN A 221 -1.84 -9.64 17.01
C GLN A 221 -2.64 -9.01 15.87
N SER A 222 -3.00 -7.74 16.00
CA SER A 222 -3.79 -7.01 15.00
C SER A 222 -3.01 -6.84 13.70
N LEU A 223 -1.71 -6.53 13.80
CA LEU A 223 -0.78 -6.47 12.67
C LEU A 223 -0.65 -7.82 11.94
N LEU A 224 -0.50 -8.92 12.68
CA LEU A 224 -0.41 -10.26 12.09
C LEU A 224 -1.73 -10.64 11.42
N THR A 225 -2.88 -10.37 12.06
CA THR A 225 -4.18 -10.61 11.44
C THR A 225 -4.35 -9.77 10.17
N PHE A 226 -3.97 -8.50 10.19
CA PHE A 226 -4.03 -7.64 9.01
C PHE A 226 -3.14 -8.17 7.88
N LEU A 227 -1.90 -8.56 8.17
CA LEU A 227 -0.96 -9.11 7.18
C LEU A 227 -1.52 -10.36 6.50
N VAL A 228 -2.05 -11.32 7.27
CA VAL A 228 -2.62 -12.55 6.73
C VAL A 228 -3.84 -12.26 5.87
N LEU A 229 -4.76 -11.42 6.36
CA LEU A 229 -5.98 -11.08 5.65
C LEU A 229 -5.71 -10.28 4.38
N TYR A 230 -4.81 -9.30 4.45
CA TYR A 230 -4.43 -8.50 3.31
C TYR A 230 -3.73 -9.36 2.26
N PHE A 231 -2.88 -10.31 2.66
CA PHE A 231 -2.26 -11.28 1.74
C PHE A 231 -3.32 -12.08 0.97
N PHE A 232 -4.31 -12.67 1.65
CA PHE A 232 -5.39 -13.41 0.99
C PHE A 232 -6.30 -12.52 0.14
N THR A 233 -6.60 -11.32 0.63
CA THR A 233 -7.43 -10.35 -0.10
C THR A 233 -6.72 -9.89 -1.37
N CYS A 234 -5.42 -9.62 -1.33
CA CYS A 234 -4.63 -9.32 -2.52
C CYS A 234 -4.58 -10.49 -3.48
N LEU A 235 -4.40 -11.72 -2.98
CA LEU A 235 -4.39 -12.92 -3.81
C LEU A 235 -5.72 -13.06 -4.56
N LEU A 236 -6.84 -12.88 -3.85
CA LEU A 236 -8.19 -12.93 -4.40
C LEU A 236 -8.47 -11.79 -5.39
N ASN A 237 -7.99 -10.57 -5.13
CA ASN A 237 -8.27 -9.42 -5.98
C ASN A 237 -7.38 -9.31 -7.22
N TYR A 238 -6.13 -9.74 -7.14
CA TYR A 238 -5.19 -9.74 -8.27
C TYR A 238 -5.75 -10.52 -9.47
N LEU A 239 -6.54 -11.55 -9.17
CA LEU A 239 -7.26 -12.39 -10.11
C LEU A 239 -8.34 -11.67 -10.93
N PHE A 240 -8.81 -10.48 -10.53
CA PHE A 240 -9.83 -9.70 -11.25
C PHE A 240 -9.25 -8.60 -12.13
N VAL A 241 -8.09 -8.05 -11.75
CA VAL A 241 -7.41 -6.93 -12.43
C VAL A 241 -6.66 -7.37 -13.69
N LEU A 242 -6.85 -8.61 -14.15
CA LEU A 242 -6.43 -9.05 -15.48
C LEU A 242 -7.61 -8.97 -16.48
N PRO A 243 -8.00 -7.77 -16.97
CA PRO A 243 -8.91 -7.69 -18.10
C PRO A 243 -8.16 -8.21 -19.33
N LYS A 244 -8.36 -9.48 -19.69
CA LYS A 244 -8.16 -10.07 -21.03
C LYS A 244 -7.01 -9.51 -21.91
N SER A 245 -5.88 -9.08 -21.35
CA SER A 245 -4.78 -8.51 -22.14
C SER A 245 -3.79 -9.57 -22.62
N VAL A 246 -4.00 -10.83 -22.22
CA VAL A 246 -3.37 -12.00 -22.84
C VAL A 246 -4.43 -12.67 -23.72
N LYS A 247 -4.85 -11.97 -24.78
CA LYS A 247 -5.41 -12.62 -25.96
C LYS A 247 -4.25 -12.88 -26.89
N ASP A 248 -3.92 -14.16 -27.04
CA ASP A 248 -3.42 -14.80 -28.25
C ASP A 248 -2.57 -13.91 -29.18
N THR A 249 -1.26 -13.98 -28.99
CA THR A 249 -0.27 -13.97 -30.07
C THR A 249 0.66 -15.14 -29.85
#